data_AF-A0A5C2S7Q3-F1
#
_entry.id   AF-A0A5C2S7Q3-F1
#
_cell.length_a   1.000
_cell.length_b   1.000
_cell.length_c   1.000
_cell.angle_alpha   90.00
_cell.angle_beta   90.00
_cell.angle_gamma   90.00
#
_symmetry.space_group_name_H-M   'P 1'
#
loop_
_entity.id
_entity.type
_entity.pdbx_description
1 polymer ?
#
loop_
_entity_poly.entity_id
_entity_poly.type
_entity_poly.pdbx_seq_one_letter_code
_entity_poly.pdbx_strand_id
1 'polypeptide(L)'
;MCDTPQAASDATTTRRCSYCNTPETVELKLKRCGGCFDPDVVYCSVVCQKIAWRSHKSVCRGGTAVVLARAPPSADDAWERLEAHPVSGNETLYHCDGCHQPQSQGKSLKKCGACATLYCSSECQKRAWPRHKSRCIPKEDHARISRVGSGQMSFGVLSREWSAYVRAHAFAFRNIAYAMCLLHFQASRERDPSSIELPRLIRFRMRYLPSPVAAGSRDPASKFMVVGHSFGDLETAIREEPKLWARVMAVREEADRIFSVIPGHGSSLAVEFYIPDADTSAMVEWYPLRAPLQTSPHDPATTTAVLNDLITFCMYSMNLGFPLRIIKPGDIFPRPGRFVRSGKNWKFEELFPDWSDYKPGQHRGLDYAHSQLKSGRAVPVLFHFLLIEQGIITEDVQHDALRRMGIPEWLIPLLPEELIPFL
;
A
#
# COMPACT_ATOMS: atom_id res chain seq x y z
N MET A 1 -24.95 54.56 23.26
CA MET A 1 -25.59 53.26 23.53
C MET A 1 -26.48 52.92 22.36
N CYS A 2 -26.01 52.08 21.44
CA CYS A 2 -26.79 51.37 20.42
C CYS A 2 -25.97 50.14 20.03
N ASP A 3 -26.12 49.06 20.80
CA ASP A 3 -25.50 47.77 20.49
C ASP A 3 -26.31 47.09 19.39
N THR A 4 -25.61 46.70 18.32
CA THR A 4 -26.19 45.92 17.21
C THR A 4 -25.86 44.45 17.45
N PRO A 5 -26.83 43.52 17.46
CA PRO A 5 -26.55 42.11 17.74
C PRO A 5 -25.82 41.47 16.54
N GLN A 6 -24.62 40.94 16.79
CA GLN A 6 -23.88 40.10 15.85
C GLN A 6 -24.62 38.77 15.63
N ALA A 7 -25.06 38.55 14.40
CA ALA A 7 -25.61 37.28 13.96
C ALA A 7 -24.51 36.21 13.98
N ALA A 8 -24.71 35.16 14.77
CA ALA A 8 -23.85 33.99 14.81
C ALA A 8 -23.92 33.27 13.46
N SER A 9 -22.77 33.09 12.80
CA SER A 9 -22.67 32.29 11.58
C SER A 9 -22.73 30.81 11.95
N ASP A 10 -23.91 30.20 11.82
CA ASP A 10 -24.08 28.77 11.99
C ASP A 10 -23.27 28.01 10.94
N ALA A 11 -22.33 27.20 11.40
CA ALA A 11 -21.49 26.33 10.58
C ALA A 11 -22.36 25.24 9.93
N THR A 12 -22.84 25.49 8.70
CA THR A 12 -23.59 24.51 7.90
C THR A 12 -22.79 23.23 7.70
N THR A 13 -23.31 22.12 8.20
CA THR A 13 -22.79 20.77 7.99
C THR A 13 -22.85 20.38 6.51
N THR A 14 -21.72 19.95 5.94
CA THR A 14 -21.53 19.69 4.51
C THR A 14 -22.05 18.34 4.01
N ARG A 15 -22.56 17.47 4.88
CA ARG A 15 -22.95 16.11 4.50
C ARG A 15 -24.31 16.10 3.79
N ARG A 16 -24.42 15.30 2.73
CA ARG A 16 -25.65 15.13 1.92
C ARG A 16 -25.98 13.65 1.77
N CYS A 17 -27.26 13.32 1.70
CA CYS A 17 -27.69 11.95 1.46
C CYS A 17 -27.16 11.46 0.10
N SER A 18 -26.46 10.32 0.07
CA SER A 18 -25.86 9.73 -1.13
C SER A 18 -26.88 9.27 -2.20
N TYR A 19 -28.18 9.32 -1.88
CA TYR A 19 -29.25 9.02 -2.83
C TYR A 19 -29.97 10.28 -3.30
N CYS A 20 -30.60 11.03 -2.38
CA CYS A 20 -31.47 12.16 -2.73
C CYS A 20 -30.81 13.54 -2.57
N ASN A 21 -29.53 13.60 -2.21
CA ASN A 21 -28.76 14.84 -2.00
C ASN A 21 -29.30 15.82 -0.95
N THR A 22 -30.28 15.41 -0.13
CA THR A 22 -30.79 16.20 0.99
C THR A 22 -29.64 16.51 1.96
N PRO A 23 -29.38 17.78 2.27
CA PRO A 23 -28.33 18.16 3.22
C PRO A 23 -28.71 17.74 4.64
N GLU A 24 -27.70 17.45 5.45
CA GLU A 24 -27.86 17.25 6.88
C GLU A 24 -28.24 18.57 7.56
N THR A 25 -29.29 18.56 8.37
CA THR A 25 -29.70 19.69 9.23
C THR A 25 -29.67 19.27 10.70
N VAL A 26 -29.89 20.22 11.61
CA VAL A 26 -29.97 19.94 13.06
C VAL A 26 -31.09 18.92 13.35
N GLU A 27 -32.18 18.98 12.59
CA GLU A 27 -33.35 18.11 12.72
C GLU A 27 -33.20 16.79 11.95
N LEU A 28 -32.35 16.75 10.92
CA LEU A 28 -32.20 15.60 10.03
C LEU A 28 -30.77 15.06 9.99
N LYS A 29 -30.43 14.20 10.95
CA LYS A 29 -29.13 13.54 11.03
C LYS A 29 -29.03 12.37 10.04
N LEU A 30 -28.07 12.42 9.14
CA LEU A 30 -27.86 11.37 8.13
C LEU A 30 -27.19 10.13 8.76
N LYS A 31 -27.74 8.95 8.46
CA LYS A 31 -27.26 7.65 8.97
C LYS A 31 -26.27 7.04 7.99
N ARG A 32 -25.13 6.54 8.49
CA ARG A 32 -24.15 5.82 7.67
C ARG A 32 -24.70 4.46 7.24
N CYS A 33 -24.24 3.95 6.10
CA CYS A 33 -24.49 2.56 5.77
C CYS A 33 -23.91 1.65 6.87
N GLY A 34 -24.68 0.67 7.34
CA GLY A 34 -24.20 -0.30 8.32
C GLY A 34 -23.30 -1.40 7.74
N GLY A 35 -23.29 -1.55 6.40
CA GLY A 35 -22.54 -2.60 5.71
C GLY A 35 -21.21 -2.14 5.10
N CYS A 36 -21.05 -0.85 4.80
CA CYS A 36 -19.79 -0.27 4.35
C CYS A 36 -19.33 0.81 5.33
N PHE A 37 -18.03 0.98 5.50
CA PHE A 37 -17.46 1.96 6.44
C PHE A 37 -17.06 3.28 5.76
N ASP A 38 -17.54 3.54 4.54
CA ASP A 38 -17.34 4.80 3.85
C ASP A 38 -18.08 5.94 4.60
N PRO A 39 -17.36 6.93 5.16
CA PRO A 39 -17.97 8.02 5.92
C PRO A 39 -18.81 8.97 5.05
N ASP A 40 -18.60 8.95 3.73
CA ASP A 40 -19.28 9.78 2.74
C ASP A 40 -20.58 9.10 2.23
N VAL A 41 -20.78 7.80 2.54
CA VAL A 41 -22.01 7.06 2.23
C VAL A 41 -23.01 7.15 3.39
N VAL A 42 -23.91 8.13 3.29
CA VAL A 42 -24.91 8.44 4.30
C VAL A 42 -26.31 8.58 3.69
N TYR A 43 -27.34 8.21 4.45
CA TYR A 43 -28.72 8.23 4.00
C TYR A 43 -29.61 8.97 5.00
N CYS A 44 -30.50 9.82 4.50
CA CYS A 44 -31.49 10.50 5.36
C CYS A 44 -32.56 9.52 5.88
N SER A 45 -32.75 8.38 5.20
CA SER A 45 -33.71 7.36 5.59
C SER A 45 -33.29 5.97 5.11
N VAL A 46 -33.88 4.93 5.71
CA VAL A 46 -33.73 3.54 5.26
C VAL A 46 -34.29 3.35 3.84
N VAL A 47 -35.29 4.16 3.44
CA VAL A 47 -35.84 4.14 2.07
C VAL A 47 -34.76 4.56 1.07
N CYS A 48 -34.08 5.68 1.30
CA CYS A 48 -32.96 6.12 0.46
C CYS A 48 -31.82 5.11 0.41
N GLN A 49 -31.50 4.47 1.55
CA GLN A 49 -30.52 3.38 1.59
C GLN A 49 -30.94 2.20 0.71
N LYS A 50 -32.20 1.76 0.78
CA LYS A 50 -32.71 0.65 -0.04
C LYS A 50 -32.74 0.95 -1.54
N ILE A 51 -33.02 2.19 -1.93
CA ILE A 51 -33.02 2.56 -3.35
C ILE A 51 -31.58 2.63 -3.86
N ALA A 52 -30.69 3.31 -3.12
CA ALA A 52 -29.27 3.33 -3.42
C ALA A 52 -28.64 1.92 -3.38
N TRP A 53 -29.21 0.98 -2.63
CA TRP A 53 -28.69 -0.39 -2.53
C TRP A 53 -28.47 -1.06 -3.88
N ARG A 54 -29.30 -0.78 -4.89
CA ARG A 54 -29.12 -1.38 -6.23
C ARG A 54 -27.77 -1.06 -6.84
N SER A 55 -27.27 0.17 -6.66
CA SER A 55 -25.94 0.60 -7.13
C SER A 55 -24.87 0.49 -6.05
N HIS A 56 -25.24 0.54 -4.77
CA HIS A 56 -24.32 0.52 -3.64
C HIS A 56 -23.94 -0.90 -3.17
N LYS A 57 -24.77 -1.92 -3.42
CA LYS A 57 -24.54 -3.30 -2.96
C LYS A 57 -23.22 -3.88 -3.46
N SER A 58 -22.82 -3.54 -4.69
CA SER A 58 -21.55 -3.99 -5.28
C SER A 58 -20.33 -3.51 -4.48
N VAL A 59 -20.45 -2.41 -3.73
CA VAL A 59 -19.40 -1.82 -2.90
C VAL A 59 -19.59 -2.04 -1.39
N CYS A 60 -20.55 -2.89 -0.95
CA CYS A 60 -21.00 -2.95 0.45
C CYS A 60 -20.92 -4.34 1.19
N ARG A 61 -20.30 -5.42 0.67
CA ARG A 61 -20.36 -6.76 1.34
C ARG A 61 -19.01 -7.43 1.59
N GLY A 62 -18.79 -7.90 2.84
CA GLY A 62 -17.80 -8.93 3.21
C GLY A 62 -17.91 -9.33 4.69
N GLY A 63 -17.99 -10.64 5.00
CA GLY A 63 -17.91 -11.15 6.37
C GLY A 63 -18.17 -12.66 6.53
N THR A 64 -17.12 -13.48 6.72
CA THR A 64 -16.86 -14.42 7.86
C THR A 64 -15.58 -15.26 7.62
N ALA A 65 -14.83 -15.60 8.69
CA ALA A 65 -13.49 -16.23 8.65
C ALA A 65 -13.31 -17.35 9.71
N VAL A 66 -12.40 -18.30 9.43
CA VAL A 66 -11.89 -19.36 10.35
C VAL A 66 -10.33 -19.34 10.35
N VAL A 67 -9.75 -19.75 11.48
CA VAL A 67 -8.36 -19.65 12.01
C VAL A 67 -7.42 -20.76 11.50
N LEU A 68 -6.08 -20.56 11.43
CA LEU A 68 -5.00 -21.55 11.78
C LEU A 68 -3.55 -20.96 11.72
N ALA A 69 -2.56 -21.70 12.24
CA ALA A 69 -1.31 -21.26 12.90
C ALA A 69 0.02 -21.95 12.47
N ARG A 70 1.12 -21.16 12.42
CA ARG A 70 2.60 -21.31 12.67
C ARG A 70 3.45 -22.40 11.96
N ALA A 71 4.58 -21.95 11.37
CA ALA A 71 5.65 -22.76 10.74
C ALA A 71 7.10 -22.27 11.06
N PRO A 72 8.16 -23.12 10.89
CA PRO A 72 9.60 -22.78 10.87
C PRO A 72 10.29 -23.16 9.50
N PRO A 73 11.64 -23.02 9.26
CA PRO A 73 12.17 -22.24 8.12
C PRO A 73 13.05 -22.98 7.07
N SER A 74 13.11 -22.39 5.86
CA SER A 74 14.27 -22.12 4.96
C SER A 74 13.77 -21.86 3.52
N ALA A 75 13.69 -20.58 3.14
CA ALA A 75 13.43 -20.06 1.78
C ALA A 75 14.36 -18.84 1.53
N ASP A 76 15.54 -18.88 2.15
CA ASP A 76 16.28 -17.68 2.54
C ASP A 76 17.14 -17.11 1.39
N ASP A 77 17.47 -17.92 0.38
CA ASP A 77 18.40 -17.50 -0.69
C ASP A 77 17.75 -16.77 -1.88
N ALA A 78 16.44 -16.89 -2.08
CA ALA A 78 15.75 -16.28 -3.23
C ALA A 78 15.42 -14.80 -3.02
N TRP A 79 15.22 -14.38 -1.77
CA TRP A 79 14.80 -13.02 -1.40
C TRP A 79 15.96 -12.05 -1.17
N GLU A 80 17.09 -12.52 -0.64
CA GLU A 80 18.28 -11.67 -0.41
C GLU A 80 18.83 -11.01 -1.67
N ARG A 81 18.57 -11.59 -2.85
CA ARG A 81 19.01 -11.02 -4.15
C ARG A 81 17.99 -10.07 -4.78
N LEU A 82 16.71 -10.20 -4.45
CA LEU A 82 15.64 -9.28 -4.84
C LEU A 82 15.67 -8.00 -3.99
N GLU A 83 16.11 -8.11 -2.73
CA GLU A 83 16.28 -7.02 -1.80
C GLU A 83 17.75 -6.88 -1.41
N ALA A 84 18.57 -6.26 -2.28
CA ALA A 84 19.93 -5.80 -1.92
C ALA A 84 19.95 -4.70 -0.81
N HIS A 85 18.86 -4.58 -0.06
CA HIS A 85 18.76 -3.84 1.19
C HIS A 85 18.23 -4.82 2.24
N PRO A 86 19.08 -5.29 3.18
CA PRO A 86 18.62 -6.19 4.22
C PRO A 86 17.67 -5.41 5.11
N VAL A 87 16.36 -5.63 4.95
CA VAL A 87 15.33 -5.19 5.91
C VAL A 87 15.40 -6.15 7.09
N SER A 88 16.52 -6.14 7.81
CA SER A 88 16.77 -7.01 8.94
C SER A 88 16.48 -6.26 10.24
N GLY A 89 15.28 -6.45 10.77
CA GLY A 89 14.95 -6.25 12.18
C GLY A 89 14.58 -4.83 12.60
N ASN A 90 13.37 -4.64 13.15
CA ASN A 90 12.95 -3.48 13.96
C ASN A 90 13.35 -2.09 13.38
N GLU A 91 13.48 -2.00 12.05
CA GLU A 91 14.17 -0.90 11.41
C GLU A 91 13.44 0.42 11.56
N THR A 92 14.22 1.47 11.75
CA THR A 92 13.70 2.83 11.71
C THR A 92 13.09 3.12 10.35
N LEU A 93 12.00 3.91 10.30
CA LEU A 93 11.36 4.29 9.02
C LEU A 93 12.33 4.97 8.02
N TYR A 94 13.40 5.60 8.52
CA TYR A 94 14.32 6.39 7.74
C TYR A 94 15.66 5.69 7.52
N HIS A 95 16.12 5.71 6.26
CA HIS A 95 17.39 5.13 5.80
C HIS A 95 18.21 6.19 5.08
N CYS A 96 19.52 6.00 5.07
CA CYS A 96 20.43 6.81 4.27
C CYS A 96 20.24 6.50 2.77
N ASP A 97 19.98 7.50 1.95
CA ASP A 97 19.80 7.35 0.50
C ASP A 97 21.09 6.96 -0.25
N GLY A 98 22.26 7.14 0.38
CA GLY A 98 23.56 6.82 -0.23
C GLY A 98 24.22 5.52 0.22
N CYS A 99 23.82 4.92 1.35
CA CYS A 99 24.37 3.65 1.83
C CYS A 99 23.30 2.68 2.36
N HIS A 100 22.03 3.09 2.32
CA HIS A 100 20.85 2.32 2.74
C HIS A 100 20.81 1.88 4.21
N GLN A 101 21.86 2.20 4.98
CA GLN A 101 21.89 1.94 6.41
C GLN A 101 20.74 2.69 7.13
N PRO A 102 20.07 2.01 8.08
CA PRO A 102 19.02 2.62 8.88
C PRO A 102 19.57 3.73 9.79
N GLN A 103 18.68 4.57 10.27
CA GLN A 103 19.04 5.59 11.26
C GLN A 103 19.36 4.94 12.61
N SER A 104 20.64 4.84 12.97
CA SER A 104 21.07 4.26 14.24
C SER A 104 20.84 5.18 15.44
N GLN A 105 20.77 4.59 16.64
CA GLN A 105 20.75 5.35 17.89
C GLN A 105 22.01 6.22 18.00
N GLY A 106 21.83 7.52 18.25
CA GLY A 106 22.92 8.48 18.39
C GLY A 106 23.39 9.16 17.09
N LYS A 107 23.03 8.67 15.90
CA LYS A 107 23.39 9.30 14.62
C LYS A 107 22.16 9.72 13.83
N SER A 108 21.77 11.00 13.94
CA SER A 108 20.68 11.54 13.12
C SER A 108 21.09 11.65 11.66
N LEU A 109 20.22 11.22 10.74
CA LEU A 109 20.44 11.44 9.33
C LEU A 109 20.34 12.95 9.01
N LYS A 110 21.29 13.44 8.22
CA LYS A 110 21.33 14.80 7.70
C LYS A 110 20.39 14.90 6.51
N LYS A 111 19.64 16.00 6.42
CA LYS A 111 18.79 16.28 5.26
C LYS A 111 19.62 16.89 4.15
N CYS A 112 19.26 16.60 2.91
CA CYS A 112 19.70 17.39 1.77
C CYS A 112 19.38 18.87 2.04
N GLY A 113 20.28 19.77 1.66
CA GLY A 113 20.04 21.19 1.81
C GLY A 113 18.83 21.66 1.00
N ALA A 114 18.59 21.08 -0.18
CA ALA A 114 17.52 21.50 -1.07
C ALA A 114 16.19 20.78 -0.82
N CYS A 115 16.22 19.49 -0.45
CA CYS A 115 15.02 18.66 -0.34
C CYS A 115 14.96 17.79 0.92
N ALA A 116 14.00 16.86 1.00
CA ALA A 116 13.77 16.02 2.17
C ALA A 116 14.57 14.70 2.23
N THR A 117 15.43 14.41 1.24
CA THR A 117 16.25 13.17 1.23
C THR A 117 17.26 13.15 2.38
N LEU A 118 17.51 11.97 2.93
CA LEU A 118 18.27 11.76 4.16
C LEU A 118 19.59 11.03 3.90
N TYR A 119 20.67 11.47 4.54
CA TYR A 119 22.01 10.91 4.41
C TYR A 119 22.67 10.76 5.78
N CYS A 120 23.41 9.67 6.00
CA CYS A 120 24.16 9.50 7.25
C CYS A 120 25.42 10.39 7.31
N SER A 121 25.90 10.88 6.17
CA SER A 121 27.07 11.74 6.06
C SER A 121 27.09 12.55 4.76
N SER A 122 27.96 13.58 4.69
CA SER A 122 28.21 14.37 3.48
C SER A 122 28.78 13.52 2.34
N GLU A 123 29.57 12.50 2.67
CA GLU A 123 30.18 11.57 1.70
C GLU A 123 29.10 10.70 1.05
N CYS A 124 28.13 10.22 1.85
CA CYS A 124 26.97 9.51 1.31
C CYS A 124 26.12 10.41 0.41
N GLN A 125 25.93 11.69 0.78
CA GLN A 125 25.24 12.66 -0.08
C GLN A 125 25.98 12.87 -1.40
N LYS A 126 27.29 13.10 -1.37
CA LYS A 126 28.12 13.29 -2.58
C LYS A 126 28.09 12.06 -3.48
N ARG A 127 28.20 10.86 -2.89
CA ARG A 127 28.13 9.59 -3.63
C ARG A 127 26.77 9.36 -4.28
N ALA A 128 25.68 9.71 -3.57
CA ALA A 128 24.32 9.59 -4.10
C ALA A 128 23.94 10.73 -5.05
N TRP A 129 24.68 11.84 -5.06
CA TRP A 129 24.32 13.07 -5.78
C TRP A 129 24.02 12.87 -7.28
N PRO A 130 24.80 12.08 -8.05
CA PRO A 130 24.49 11.86 -9.47
C PRO A 130 23.07 11.33 -9.69
N ARG A 131 22.60 10.42 -8.82
CA ARG A 131 21.24 9.85 -8.85
C ARG A 131 20.21 10.76 -8.19
N HIS A 132 20.60 11.45 -7.12
CA HIS A 132 19.70 12.27 -6.34
C HIS A 132 19.33 13.58 -7.05
N LYS A 133 20.27 14.17 -7.81
CA LYS A 133 20.11 15.48 -8.45
C LYS A 133 18.86 15.56 -9.33
N SER A 134 18.51 14.49 -10.04
CA SER A 134 17.30 14.44 -10.90
C SER A 134 15.99 14.47 -10.10
N ARG A 135 16.00 13.99 -8.86
CA ARG A 135 14.85 13.98 -7.94
C ARG A 135 14.87 15.13 -6.92
N CYS A 136 15.97 15.88 -6.86
CA CYS A 136 16.14 16.93 -5.88
C CYS A 136 15.27 18.14 -6.25
N ILE A 137 14.32 18.47 -5.37
CA ILE A 137 13.43 19.61 -5.55
C ILE A 137 14.08 20.84 -4.92
N PRO A 138 14.22 21.98 -5.63
CA PRO A 138 14.78 23.21 -5.08
C PRO A 138 13.98 23.75 -3.87
N LYS A 139 14.65 24.47 -2.96
CA LYS A 139 14.00 25.08 -1.78
C LYS A 139 12.86 26.02 -2.11
N GLU A 140 12.94 26.72 -3.24
CA GLU A 140 11.91 27.67 -3.69
C GLU A 140 10.57 26.95 -3.89
N ASP A 141 10.59 25.76 -4.49
CA ASP A 141 9.40 24.91 -4.65
C ASP A 141 8.88 24.39 -3.30
N HIS A 142 9.74 24.24 -2.29
CA HIS A 142 9.33 23.80 -0.95
C HIS A 142 8.51 24.85 -0.19
N ALA A 143 8.72 26.14 -0.48
CA ALA A 143 7.95 27.23 0.12
C ALA A 143 6.55 27.38 -0.49
N ARG A 144 6.30 26.76 -1.66
CA ARG A 144 4.98 26.77 -2.29
C ARG A 144 3.95 26.18 -1.34
N ILE A 145 2.91 26.95 -1.02
CA ILE A 145 1.77 26.48 -0.25
C ILE A 145 0.96 25.54 -1.15
N SER A 146 0.75 24.32 -0.67
CA SER A 146 -0.15 23.36 -1.30
C SER A 146 -1.48 23.39 -0.56
N ARG A 147 -2.58 23.54 -1.29
CA ARG A 147 -3.92 23.26 -0.76
C ARG A 147 -4.07 21.75 -0.67
N VAL A 148 -4.55 21.25 0.46
CA VAL A 148 -4.75 19.81 0.66
C VAL A 148 -6.02 19.60 1.47
N GLY A 149 -7.10 19.19 0.79
CA GLY A 149 -8.44 19.20 1.38
C GLY A 149 -8.85 20.61 1.78
N SER A 150 -9.29 20.80 3.02
CA SER A 150 -9.65 22.11 3.58
C SER A 150 -8.46 22.90 4.16
N GLY A 151 -7.26 22.30 4.21
CA GLY A 151 -6.09 22.89 4.83
C GLY A 151 -5.06 23.44 3.83
N GLN A 152 -4.11 24.20 4.38
CA GLN A 152 -2.91 24.65 3.67
C GLN A 152 -1.67 24.18 4.41
N MET A 153 -0.68 23.67 3.67
CA MET A 153 0.65 23.38 4.22
C MET A 153 1.72 23.66 3.17
N SER A 154 2.96 23.87 3.61
CA SER A 154 4.06 24.00 2.65
C SER A 154 4.29 22.68 1.93
N PHE A 155 4.64 22.75 0.65
CA PHE A 155 4.94 21.59 -0.18
C PHE A 155 6.04 20.72 0.45
N GLY A 156 7.04 21.32 1.11
CA GLY A 156 8.06 20.57 1.82
C GLY A 156 7.58 19.80 3.06
N VAL A 157 6.54 20.26 3.73
CA VAL A 157 5.88 19.47 4.79
C VAL A 157 5.09 18.34 4.16
N LEU A 158 4.25 18.63 3.16
CA LEU A 158 3.43 17.64 2.46
C LEU A 158 4.28 16.51 1.88
N SER A 159 5.30 16.85 1.08
CA SER A 159 6.21 15.89 0.45
C SER A 159 6.89 14.98 1.48
N ARG A 160 7.34 15.54 2.62
CA ARG A 160 7.95 14.74 3.68
C ARG A 160 6.96 13.79 4.35
N GLU A 161 5.76 14.27 4.69
CA GLU A 161 4.72 13.44 5.30
C GLU A 161 4.28 12.33 4.34
N TRP A 162 4.16 12.66 3.06
CA TRP A 162 3.77 11.72 2.02
C TRP A 162 4.83 10.65 1.77
N SER A 163 6.10 11.04 1.61
CA SER A 163 7.19 10.07 1.48
C SER A 163 7.36 9.19 2.72
N ALA A 164 7.00 9.68 3.91
CA ALA A 164 7.00 8.87 5.13
C ALA A 164 5.84 7.85 5.11
N TYR A 165 4.65 8.26 4.67
CA TYR A 165 3.49 7.38 4.52
C TYR A 165 3.73 6.27 3.48
N VAL A 166 4.22 6.63 2.29
CA VAL A 166 4.50 5.63 1.24
C VAL A 166 5.60 4.66 1.68
N ARG A 167 6.62 5.12 2.40
CA ARG A 167 7.63 4.23 2.99
C ARG A 167 7.09 3.35 4.12
N ALA A 168 6.16 3.87 4.93
CA ALA A 168 5.52 3.08 5.98
C ALA A 168 4.73 1.91 5.36
N HIS A 169 4.12 2.13 4.19
CA HIS A 169 3.23 1.20 3.50
C HIS A 169 3.82 0.61 2.21
N ALA A 170 5.13 0.68 2.01
CA ALA A 170 5.77 0.31 0.75
C ALA A 170 5.49 -1.14 0.36
N PHE A 171 5.46 -2.04 1.34
CA PHE A 171 5.13 -3.45 1.13
C PHE A 171 3.71 -3.62 0.58
N ALA A 172 2.71 -2.96 1.19
CA ALA A 172 1.31 -3.04 0.76
C ALA A 172 1.12 -2.48 -0.65
N PHE A 173 1.71 -1.32 -0.96
CA PHE A 173 1.65 -0.73 -2.30
C PHE A 173 2.25 -1.64 -3.38
N ARG A 174 3.41 -2.23 -3.10
CA ARG A 174 4.07 -3.17 -4.01
C ARG A 174 3.20 -4.40 -4.29
N ASN A 175 2.63 -5.01 -3.25
CA ASN A 175 1.78 -6.19 -3.40
C ASN A 175 0.48 -5.88 -4.15
N ILE A 176 -0.14 -4.71 -3.92
CA ILE A 176 -1.30 -4.26 -4.72
C ILE A 176 -0.90 -4.11 -6.19
N ALA A 177 0.22 -3.42 -6.46
CA ALA A 177 0.67 -3.20 -7.82
C ALA A 177 0.92 -4.51 -8.57
N TYR A 178 1.57 -5.49 -7.93
CA TYR A 178 1.81 -6.78 -8.54
C TYR A 178 0.53 -7.61 -8.73
N ALA A 179 -0.36 -7.63 -7.74
CA ALA A 179 -1.66 -8.30 -7.88
C ALA A 179 -2.48 -7.70 -9.02
N MET A 180 -2.49 -6.37 -9.15
CA MET A 180 -3.13 -5.68 -10.27
C MET A 180 -2.50 -6.05 -11.62
N CYS A 181 -1.17 -6.11 -11.72
CA CYS A 181 -0.49 -6.53 -12.95
C CYS A 181 -0.86 -7.96 -13.36
N LEU A 182 -0.92 -8.89 -12.42
CA LEU A 182 -1.31 -10.27 -12.69
C LEU A 182 -2.77 -10.38 -13.14
N LEU A 183 -3.68 -9.68 -12.47
CA LEU A 183 -5.09 -9.62 -12.88
C LEU A 183 -5.24 -9.02 -14.28
N HIS A 184 -4.48 -7.97 -14.60
CA HIS A 184 -4.48 -7.38 -15.95
C HIS A 184 -3.96 -8.37 -16.99
N PHE A 185 -2.84 -9.02 -16.70
CA PHE A 185 -2.24 -10.01 -17.60
C PHE A 185 -3.19 -11.18 -17.87
N GLN A 186 -3.84 -11.71 -16.84
CA GLN A 186 -4.84 -12.76 -16.98
C GLN A 186 -6.01 -12.31 -17.88
N ALA A 187 -6.59 -11.13 -17.62
CA ALA A 187 -7.69 -10.59 -18.44
C ALA A 187 -7.27 -10.30 -19.89
N SER A 188 -6.00 -9.97 -20.13
CA SER A 188 -5.46 -9.83 -21.48
C SER A 188 -5.30 -11.19 -22.17
N ARG A 189 -4.88 -12.24 -21.45
CA ARG A 189 -4.76 -13.61 -21.99
C ARG A 189 -6.08 -14.29 -22.29
N GLU A 190 -7.12 -13.99 -21.53
CA GLU A 190 -8.48 -14.43 -21.83
C GLU A 190 -8.97 -13.91 -23.20
N ARG A 191 -8.47 -12.74 -23.64
CA ARG A 191 -8.77 -12.15 -24.95
C ARG A 191 -7.81 -12.62 -26.04
N ASP A 192 -6.52 -12.69 -25.72
CA ASP A 192 -5.46 -13.14 -26.61
C ASP A 192 -4.44 -13.98 -25.80
N PRO A 193 -4.45 -15.31 -25.93
CA PRO A 193 -3.55 -16.19 -25.17
C PRO A 193 -2.05 -15.91 -25.32
N SER A 194 -1.67 -15.22 -26.41
CA SER A 194 -0.29 -14.81 -26.71
C SER A 194 0.08 -13.44 -26.14
N SER A 195 -0.87 -12.72 -25.57
CA SER A 195 -0.64 -11.39 -25.01
C SER A 195 0.38 -11.44 -23.88
N ILE A 196 1.42 -10.61 -24.03
CA ILE A 196 2.44 -10.31 -23.02
C ILE A 196 2.33 -8.87 -22.52
N GLU A 197 1.20 -8.21 -22.78
CA GLU A 197 1.00 -6.81 -22.44
C GLU A 197 0.94 -6.66 -20.92
N LEU A 198 1.89 -5.89 -20.39
CA LEU A 198 1.92 -5.49 -18.99
C LEU A 198 1.51 -4.02 -18.88
N PRO A 199 0.74 -3.66 -17.83
CA PRO A 199 0.41 -2.26 -17.60
C PRO A 199 1.70 -1.48 -17.33
N ARG A 200 1.80 -0.29 -17.92
CA ARG A 200 2.99 0.57 -17.78
C ARG A 200 2.87 1.58 -16.64
N LEU A 201 1.65 1.82 -16.15
CA LEU A 201 1.35 2.79 -15.10
C LEU A 201 0.18 2.33 -14.22
N ILE A 202 0.40 2.30 -12.90
CA ILE A 202 -0.65 2.21 -11.88
C ILE A 202 -0.72 3.54 -11.14
N ARG A 203 -1.93 4.05 -10.91
CA ARG A 203 -2.19 5.30 -10.19
C ARG A 203 -2.91 5.01 -8.88
N PHE A 204 -2.37 5.47 -7.77
CA PHE A 204 -3.01 5.47 -6.45
C PHE A 204 -3.53 6.86 -6.13
N ARG A 205 -4.85 6.94 -5.97
CA ARG A 205 -5.51 8.15 -5.52
C ARG A 205 -5.47 8.21 -4.00
N MET A 206 -4.84 9.26 -3.49
CA MET A 206 -4.61 9.48 -2.07
C MET A 206 -5.51 10.60 -1.54
N ARG A 207 -5.88 10.52 -0.27
CA ARG A 207 -6.54 11.60 0.48
C ARG A 207 -5.71 11.91 1.71
N TYR A 208 -5.41 13.18 1.95
CA TYR A 208 -4.77 13.62 3.20
C TYR A 208 -5.78 13.63 4.33
N LEU A 209 -5.36 13.17 5.50
CA LEU A 209 -6.18 13.13 6.70
C LEU A 209 -5.70 14.20 7.69
N PRO A 210 -6.24 15.44 7.61
CA PRO A 210 -5.83 16.50 8.51
C PRO A 210 -6.07 16.11 9.96
N SER A 211 -5.05 16.37 10.77
CA SER A 211 -5.08 16.14 12.21
C SER A 211 -5.53 17.37 12.98
N PRO A 212 -6.51 17.26 13.89
CA PRO A 212 -6.70 18.27 14.94
C PRO A 212 -5.61 18.22 16.03
N VAL A 213 -4.81 17.16 16.11
CA VAL A 213 -3.72 16.98 17.09
C VAL A 213 -2.42 17.60 16.56
N ALA A 214 -1.66 18.26 17.44
CA ALA A 214 -0.45 19.04 17.16
C ALA A 214 0.54 18.37 16.19
N ALA A 215 1.05 19.18 15.27
CA ALA A 215 2.03 18.80 14.25
C ALA A 215 3.27 18.16 14.91
N GLY A 216 3.48 16.87 14.66
CA GLY A 216 4.68 16.15 15.10
C GLY A 216 4.46 14.91 15.95
N SER A 217 3.23 14.60 16.37
CA SER A 217 2.95 13.41 17.21
C SER A 217 2.36 12.21 16.44
N ARG A 218 2.01 12.36 15.17
CA ARG A 218 1.26 11.32 14.46
C ARG A 218 2.14 10.27 13.81
N ASP A 219 1.68 9.03 13.96
CA ASP A 219 2.15 7.84 13.25
C ASP A 219 2.22 8.15 11.73
N PRO A 220 3.39 8.00 11.09
CA PRO A 220 3.56 8.21 9.65
C PRO A 220 2.64 7.34 8.80
N ALA A 221 2.17 6.20 9.31
CA ALA A 221 1.25 5.29 8.63
C ALA A 221 -0.22 5.76 8.59
N SER A 222 -0.57 6.87 9.24
CA SER A 222 -1.98 7.30 9.44
C SER A 222 -2.34 8.66 8.83
N LYS A 223 -1.40 9.32 8.14
CA LYS A 223 -1.58 10.70 7.66
C LYS A 223 -2.33 10.81 6.34
N PHE A 224 -2.40 9.71 5.60
CA PHE A 224 -3.10 9.62 4.33
C PHE A 224 -3.97 8.37 4.35
N MET A 225 -4.86 8.29 3.37
CA MET A 225 -5.55 7.06 3.03
C MET A 225 -5.55 6.88 1.52
N VAL A 226 -5.57 5.64 1.08
CA VAL A 226 -5.79 5.27 -0.32
C VAL A 226 -7.30 5.25 -0.54
N VAL A 227 -7.79 6.13 -1.42
CA VAL A 227 -9.22 6.21 -1.76
C VAL A 227 -9.55 5.52 -3.08
N GLY A 228 -8.54 5.14 -3.85
CA GLY A 228 -8.71 4.36 -5.06
C GLY A 228 -7.39 4.01 -5.73
N HIS A 229 -7.47 3.09 -6.69
CA HIS A 229 -6.38 2.73 -7.58
C HIS A 229 -6.93 2.51 -8.99
N SER A 230 -6.11 2.74 -10.01
CA SER A 230 -6.48 2.51 -11.41
C SER A 230 -5.25 2.25 -12.26
N PHE A 231 -5.44 1.66 -13.44
CA PHE A 231 -4.43 1.74 -14.49
C PHE A 231 -4.44 3.14 -15.11
N GLY A 232 -3.30 3.59 -15.60
CA GLY A 232 -3.15 4.82 -16.35
C GLY A 232 -2.47 4.56 -17.69
N ASP A 233 -2.66 5.48 -18.63
CA ASP A 233 -1.86 5.51 -19.85
C ASP A 233 -0.58 6.35 -19.60
N LEU A 234 0.58 5.71 -19.72
CA LEU A 234 1.86 6.34 -19.41
C LEU A 234 2.15 7.52 -20.35
N GLU A 235 1.84 7.38 -21.64
CA GLU A 235 2.10 8.43 -22.64
C GLU A 235 1.20 9.66 -22.40
N THR A 236 -0.06 9.44 -22.00
CA THR A 236 -0.97 10.50 -21.57
C THR A 236 -0.47 11.18 -20.30
N ALA A 237 -0.02 10.41 -19.30
CA ALA A 237 0.54 10.99 -18.08
C ALA A 237 1.79 11.85 -18.37
N ILE A 238 2.67 11.41 -19.28
CA ILE A 238 3.84 12.17 -19.74
C ILE A 238 3.42 13.50 -20.39
N ARG A 239 2.38 13.47 -21.22
CA ARG A 239 1.85 14.66 -21.90
C ARG A 239 1.16 15.63 -20.95
N GLU A 240 0.43 15.13 -19.95
CA GLU A 240 -0.26 15.95 -18.94
C GLU A 240 0.74 16.65 -18.02
N GLU A 241 1.82 15.97 -17.62
CA GLU A 241 2.78 16.47 -16.63
C GLU A 241 4.26 16.32 -17.09
N PRO A 242 4.66 16.97 -18.21
CA PRO A 242 5.96 16.72 -18.84
C PRO A 242 7.16 17.04 -17.94
N LYS A 243 7.05 18.05 -17.07
CA LYS A 243 8.11 18.41 -16.11
C LYS A 243 8.28 17.38 -15.00
N LEU A 244 7.20 16.76 -14.55
CA LEU A 244 7.27 15.65 -13.58
C LEU A 244 7.94 14.46 -14.24
N TRP A 245 7.43 14.05 -15.41
CA TRP A 245 7.88 12.84 -16.09
C TRP A 245 9.30 12.96 -16.63
N ALA A 246 9.76 14.13 -17.08
CA ALA A 246 11.16 14.33 -17.42
C ALA A 246 12.11 14.01 -16.24
N ARG A 247 11.73 14.37 -15.01
CA ARG A 247 12.51 14.05 -13.80
C ARG A 247 12.42 12.56 -13.44
N VAL A 248 11.23 11.99 -13.54
CA VAL A 248 10.95 10.59 -13.20
C VAL A 248 11.54 9.61 -14.23
N MET A 249 11.65 10.00 -15.49
CA MET A 249 12.23 9.15 -16.54
C MET A 249 13.75 9.01 -16.39
N ALA A 250 14.46 10.07 -15.96
CA ALA A 250 15.88 9.96 -15.61
C ALA A 250 16.13 8.97 -14.46
N VAL A 251 15.12 8.73 -13.64
CA VAL A 251 15.15 7.76 -12.55
C VAL A 251 14.87 6.34 -13.04
N ARG A 252 14.05 6.19 -14.09
CA ARG A 252 13.68 4.90 -14.66
C ARG A 252 14.90 4.11 -15.12
N GLU A 253 15.83 4.74 -15.82
CA GLU A 253 17.04 4.07 -16.32
C GLU A 253 17.90 3.50 -15.19
N GLU A 254 17.98 4.22 -14.06
CA GLU A 254 18.63 3.71 -12.85
C GLU A 254 17.85 2.54 -12.26
N ALA A 255 16.52 2.64 -12.20
CA ALA A 255 15.67 1.56 -11.70
C ALA A 255 15.81 0.30 -12.57
N ASP A 256 15.73 0.42 -13.89
CA ASP A 256 15.94 -0.68 -14.85
C ASP A 256 17.34 -1.31 -14.68
N ARG A 257 18.38 -0.50 -14.46
CA ARG A 257 19.73 -1.01 -14.19
C ARG A 257 19.83 -1.73 -12.84
N ILE A 258 19.15 -1.24 -11.79
CA ILE A 258 19.12 -1.92 -10.49
C ILE A 258 18.33 -3.24 -10.61
N PHE A 259 17.24 -3.24 -11.35
CA PHE A 259 16.34 -4.38 -11.46
C PHE A 259 16.80 -5.42 -12.46
N SER A 260 17.69 -5.10 -13.41
CA SER A 260 18.21 -6.07 -14.37
C SER A 260 19.00 -7.23 -13.72
N VAL A 261 19.47 -7.06 -12.48
CA VAL A 261 20.11 -8.14 -11.71
C VAL A 261 19.11 -9.15 -11.15
N ILE A 262 17.81 -8.81 -11.14
CA ILE A 262 16.75 -9.67 -10.65
C ILE A 262 16.44 -10.73 -11.72
N PRO A 263 16.58 -12.03 -11.40
CA PRO A 263 16.20 -13.09 -12.34
C PRO A 263 14.75 -12.95 -12.78
N GLY A 264 14.50 -13.07 -14.08
CA GLY A 264 13.16 -12.94 -14.67
C GLY A 264 12.61 -11.51 -14.76
N HIS A 265 13.42 -10.48 -14.47
CA HIS A 265 13.01 -9.09 -14.68
C HIS A 265 12.67 -8.83 -16.14
N GLY A 266 11.45 -8.35 -16.39
CA GLY A 266 10.97 -8.00 -17.73
C GLY A 266 10.97 -6.49 -17.96
N SER A 267 10.38 -5.73 -17.03
CA SER A 267 10.26 -4.27 -17.15
C SER A 267 10.04 -3.58 -15.80
N SER A 268 10.26 -2.28 -15.73
CA SER A 268 9.84 -1.46 -14.59
C SER A 268 8.41 -0.94 -14.74
N LEU A 269 7.60 -1.13 -13.70
CA LEU A 269 6.28 -0.51 -13.58
C LEU A 269 6.38 0.87 -12.96
N ALA A 270 5.77 1.88 -13.59
CA ALA A 270 5.56 3.16 -12.96
C ALA A 270 4.37 3.09 -11.99
N VAL A 271 4.57 3.54 -10.75
CA VAL A 271 3.52 3.67 -9.75
C VAL A 271 3.42 5.12 -9.31
N GLU A 272 2.37 5.79 -9.75
CA GLU A 272 2.07 7.18 -9.42
C GLU A 272 1.14 7.25 -8.21
N PHE A 273 1.51 8.03 -7.21
CA PHE A 273 0.65 8.43 -6.10
C PHE A 273 0.25 9.88 -6.35
N TYR A 274 -1.05 10.20 -6.28
CA TYR A 274 -1.53 11.57 -6.47
C TYR A 274 -2.63 11.95 -5.47
N ILE A 275 -2.70 13.23 -5.09
CA ILE A 275 -3.80 13.79 -4.29
C ILE A 275 -4.59 14.74 -5.20
N PRO A 276 -5.83 14.42 -5.59
CA PRO A 276 -6.60 15.21 -6.56
C PRO A 276 -6.75 16.68 -6.19
N ASP A 277 -6.91 16.98 -4.90
CA ASP A 277 -7.20 18.33 -4.40
C ASP A 277 -5.93 19.16 -4.13
N ALA A 278 -4.77 18.68 -4.56
CA ALA A 278 -3.50 19.35 -4.34
C ALA A 278 -2.85 19.78 -5.65
N ASP A 279 -2.54 21.07 -5.76
CA ASP A 279 -2.15 21.76 -7.00
C ASP A 279 -0.95 21.13 -7.74
N THR A 280 -0.12 20.31 -7.08
CA THR A 280 1.14 19.79 -7.65
C THR A 280 1.65 18.53 -6.97
N SER A 281 0.74 17.64 -6.60
CA SER A 281 1.10 16.51 -5.75
C SER A 281 0.99 15.21 -6.55
N ALA A 282 2.11 14.83 -7.16
CA ALA A 282 2.32 13.48 -7.70
C ALA A 282 3.73 13.00 -7.32
N MET A 283 3.82 11.77 -6.85
CA MET A 283 5.07 11.06 -6.59
C MET A 283 5.06 9.80 -7.42
N VAL A 284 6.16 9.49 -8.11
CA VAL A 284 6.27 8.26 -8.90
C VAL A 284 7.38 7.40 -8.34
N GLU A 285 7.06 6.14 -8.06
CA GLU A 285 8.00 5.07 -7.72
C GLU A 285 8.06 4.07 -8.87
N TRP A 286 9.17 3.33 -8.94
CA TRP A 286 9.36 2.27 -9.94
C TRP A 286 9.46 0.93 -9.24
N TYR A 287 8.63 -0.04 -9.65
CA TYR A 287 8.65 -1.40 -9.12
C TYR A 287 9.16 -2.39 -10.19
N PRO A 288 9.98 -3.37 -9.83
CA PRO A 288 10.42 -4.39 -10.77
C PRO A 288 9.23 -5.30 -11.10
N LEU A 289 8.89 -5.43 -12.38
CA LEU A 289 7.99 -6.48 -12.84
C LEU A 289 8.80 -7.65 -13.38
N ARG A 290 8.43 -8.84 -12.93
CA ARG A 290 8.85 -10.08 -13.57
C ARG A 290 7.94 -10.38 -14.75
N ALA A 291 8.48 -11.10 -15.71
CA ALA A 291 7.64 -11.75 -16.71
C ALA A 291 6.68 -12.70 -15.96
N PRO A 292 5.37 -12.59 -16.19
CA PRO A 292 4.41 -13.52 -15.59
C PRO A 292 4.67 -14.95 -16.09
N LEU A 293 4.30 -15.94 -15.29
CA LEU A 293 4.45 -17.34 -15.66
C LEU A 293 3.67 -17.66 -16.94
N GLN A 294 4.29 -18.48 -17.80
CA GLN A 294 3.68 -18.89 -19.08
C GLN A 294 2.37 -19.66 -18.87
N THR A 295 2.29 -20.43 -17.78
CA THR A 295 1.08 -21.10 -17.31
C THR A 295 0.86 -20.68 -15.87
N SER A 296 -0.31 -20.09 -15.58
CA SER A 296 -0.68 -19.84 -14.19
C SER A 296 -0.89 -21.19 -13.50
N PRO A 297 -0.33 -21.39 -12.31
CA PRO A 297 -0.49 -22.63 -11.55
C PRO A 297 -1.91 -22.82 -11.01
N HIS A 298 -2.75 -21.78 -11.04
CA HIS A 298 -4.12 -21.84 -10.53
C HIS A 298 -5.14 -21.46 -11.60
N ASP A 299 -6.39 -21.87 -11.40
CA ASP A 299 -7.47 -21.50 -12.31
C ASP A 299 -7.77 -19.98 -12.26
N PRO A 300 -8.20 -19.38 -13.39
CA PRO A 300 -8.51 -17.96 -13.50
C PRO A 300 -9.45 -17.40 -12.42
N ALA A 301 -10.44 -18.17 -11.97
CA ALA A 301 -11.43 -17.71 -10.99
C ALA A 301 -10.82 -17.66 -9.58
N THR A 302 -10.05 -18.69 -9.20
CA THR A 302 -9.30 -18.71 -7.95
C THR A 302 -8.27 -17.58 -7.90
N THR A 303 -7.47 -17.43 -8.96
CA THR A 303 -6.49 -16.33 -9.08
C THR A 303 -7.16 -14.97 -8.90
N THR A 304 -8.28 -14.77 -9.58
CA THR A 304 -9.05 -13.52 -9.47
C THR A 304 -9.54 -13.27 -8.04
N ALA A 305 -10.10 -14.29 -7.39
CA ALA A 305 -10.64 -14.15 -6.03
C ALA A 305 -9.53 -13.83 -5.01
N VAL A 306 -8.42 -14.57 -5.06
CA VAL A 306 -7.30 -14.43 -4.11
C VAL A 306 -6.57 -13.10 -4.29
N LEU A 307 -6.28 -12.70 -5.52
CA LEU A 307 -5.59 -11.43 -5.78
C LEU A 307 -6.45 -10.21 -5.43
N ASN A 308 -7.77 -10.26 -5.65
CA ASN A 308 -8.67 -9.20 -5.20
C ASN A 308 -8.73 -9.09 -3.66
N ASP A 309 -8.73 -10.23 -2.96
CA ASP A 309 -8.65 -10.26 -1.50
C ASP A 309 -7.32 -9.69 -0.99
N LEU A 310 -6.21 -10.00 -1.65
CA LEU A 310 -4.89 -9.44 -1.34
C LEU A 310 -4.88 -7.92 -1.49
N ILE A 311 -5.41 -7.40 -2.61
CA ILE A 311 -5.54 -5.96 -2.85
C ILE A 311 -6.39 -5.32 -1.74
N THR A 312 -7.54 -5.93 -1.45
CA THR A 312 -8.48 -5.47 -0.41
C THR A 312 -7.79 -5.41 0.95
N PHE A 313 -7.09 -6.47 1.34
CA PHE A 313 -6.37 -6.56 2.60
C PHE A 313 -5.28 -5.49 2.72
N CYS A 314 -4.46 -5.31 1.67
CA CYS A 314 -3.41 -4.30 1.63
C CYS A 314 -3.97 -2.88 1.67
N MET A 315 -5.10 -2.61 1.01
CA MET A 315 -5.77 -1.31 1.10
C MET A 315 -6.27 -1.03 2.52
N TYR A 316 -6.88 -2.02 3.17
CA TYR A 316 -7.35 -1.87 4.55
C TYR A 316 -6.20 -1.73 5.54
N SER A 317 -5.08 -2.44 5.37
CA SER A 317 -3.90 -2.28 6.23
C SER A 317 -3.36 -0.84 6.20
N MET A 318 -3.34 -0.23 5.02
CA MET A 318 -2.98 1.17 4.85
C MET A 318 -3.98 2.11 5.51
N ASN A 319 -5.26 1.97 5.18
CA ASN A 319 -6.31 2.89 5.60
C ASN A 319 -6.65 2.82 7.09
N LEU A 320 -6.37 1.68 7.73
CA LEU A 320 -6.58 1.45 9.16
C LEU A 320 -5.29 1.63 9.97
N GLY A 321 -4.19 2.03 9.32
CA GLY A 321 -2.95 2.43 9.97
C GLY A 321 -2.14 1.30 10.58
N PHE A 322 -2.22 0.07 10.04
CA PHE A 322 -1.35 -1.03 10.43
C PHE A 322 -0.45 -1.46 9.26
N PRO A 323 0.75 -0.86 9.11
CA PRO A 323 1.66 -1.21 8.03
C PRO A 323 2.08 -2.70 8.09
N LEU A 324 2.33 -3.26 6.91
CA LEU A 324 2.80 -4.63 6.70
C LEU A 324 4.30 -4.62 6.45
N ARG A 325 5.07 -5.47 7.13
CA ARG A 325 6.53 -5.57 6.94
C ARG A 325 7.06 -6.98 7.11
N ILE A 326 8.07 -7.34 6.31
CA ILE A 326 8.94 -8.47 6.58
C ILE A 326 9.94 -8.00 7.67
N ILE A 327 10.06 -8.76 8.76
CA ILE A 327 10.84 -8.35 9.94
C ILE A 327 12.13 -9.13 10.06
N LYS A 328 12.11 -10.42 9.72
CA LYS A 328 13.25 -11.31 9.82
C LYS A 328 13.72 -11.69 8.42
N PRO A 329 15.03 -11.73 8.17
CA PRO A 329 15.56 -12.41 6.99
C PRO A 329 14.95 -13.82 6.89
N GLY A 330 14.50 -14.20 5.70
CA GLY A 330 13.83 -15.48 5.46
C GLY A 330 12.31 -15.50 5.70
N ASP A 331 11.74 -14.50 6.39
CA ASP A 331 10.28 -14.41 6.51
C ASP A 331 9.68 -14.08 5.13
N ILE A 332 8.85 -14.99 4.60
CA ILE A 332 8.08 -14.75 3.36
C ILE A 332 6.75 -14.05 3.61
N PHE A 333 6.29 -14.00 4.87
CA PHE A 333 5.00 -13.42 5.24
C PHE A 333 5.20 -12.09 5.96
N PRO A 334 4.50 -11.03 5.53
CA PRO A 334 4.55 -9.76 6.24
C PRO A 334 3.86 -9.88 7.61
N ARG A 335 4.38 -9.17 8.60
CA ARG A 335 3.75 -8.96 9.90
C ARG A 335 3.02 -7.62 9.91
N PRO A 336 1.77 -7.56 10.42
CA PRO A 336 1.12 -6.30 10.70
C PRO A 336 1.76 -5.67 11.93
N GLY A 337 1.90 -4.34 11.93
CA GLY A 337 2.49 -3.61 13.03
C GLY A 337 1.98 -2.19 13.14
N ARG A 338 2.71 -1.38 13.90
CA ARG A 338 2.50 0.07 14.06
C ARG A 338 3.84 0.77 14.18
N PHE A 339 3.89 2.07 13.85
CA PHE A 339 5.08 2.85 14.14
C PHE A 339 4.94 3.54 15.48
N VAL A 340 5.81 3.19 16.42
CA VAL A 340 5.94 3.88 17.71
C VAL A 340 7.09 4.86 17.66
N ARG A 341 6.97 5.94 18.42
CA ARG A 341 8.03 6.93 18.53
C ARG A 341 9.08 6.46 19.54
N SER A 342 10.32 6.33 19.09
CA SER A 342 11.50 6.08 19.92
C SER A 342 12.44 7.28 19.77
N GLY A 343 12.31 8.24 20.69
CA GLY A 343 13.01 9.53 20.63
C GLY A 343 12.62 10.38 19.41
N LYS A 344 13.58 10.66 18.52
CA LYS A 344 13.35 11.38 17.25
C LYS A 344 13.00 10.46 16.07
N ASN A 345 12.93 9.15 16.30
CA ASN A 345 12.77 8.15 15.26
C ASN A 345 11.42 7.44 15.38
N TRP A 346 10.97 6.89 14.26
CA TRP A 346 9.84 5.96 14.20
C TRP A 346 10.39 4.55 14.12
N LYS A 347 10.01 3.71 15.07
CA LYS A 347 10.36 2.29 15.14
C LYS A 347 9.10 1.49 14.82
N PHE A 348 9.23 0.49 13.95
CA PHE A 348 8.16 -0.46 13.72
C PHE A 348 8.06 -1.43 14.92
N GLU A 349 6.84 -1.66 15.41
CA GLU A 349 6.51 -2.70 16.37
C GLU A 349 5.44 -3.61 15.77
N GLU A 350 5.73 -4.91 15.70
CA GLU A 350 4.77 -5.92 15.28
C GLU A 350 3.59 -6.01 16.26
N LEU A 351 2.39 -6.26 15.74
CA LEU A 351 1.19 -6.49 16.57
C LEU A 351 1.26 -7.85 17.27
N PHE A 352 1.86 -8.82 16.59
CA PHE A 352 2.13 -10.16 17.08
C PHE A 352 3.30 -10.76 16.29
N PRO A 353 4.05 -11.72 16.87
CA PRO A 353 5.25 -12.27 16.25
C PRO A 353 4.96 -13.25 15.11
N ASP A 354 3.80 -13.93 15.14
CA ASP A 354 3.36 -14.78 14.04
C ASP A 354 1.85 -14.74 13.80
N TRP A 355 1.43 -15.02 12.56
CA TRP A 355 0.02 -15.15 12.17
C TRP A 355 -0.74 -16.22 12.96
N SER A 356 -0.06 -17.21 13.53
CA SER A 356 -0.65 -18.14 14.51
C SER A 356 -1.14 -17.51 15.79
N ASP A 357 -0.51 -16.41 16.20
CA ASP A 357 -0.77 -15.78 17.49
C ASP A 357 -1.88 -14.75 17.37
N TYR A 358 -2.28 -14.44 16.13
CA TYR A 358 -3.43 -13.61 15.86
C TYR A 358 -4.70 -14.27 16.40
N LYS A 359 -5.36 -13.58 17.33
CA LYS A 359 -6.68 -13.99 17.82
C LYS A 359 -7.70 -12.91 17.47
N PRO A 360 -8.83 -13.27 16.84
CA PRO A 360 -9.91 -12.32 16.56
C PRO A 360 -10.31 -11.53 17.81
N GLY A 361 -10.45 -10.22 17.66
CA GLY A 361 -10.85 -9.28 18.73
C GLY A 361 -9.68 -8.58 19.44
N GLN A 362 -8.44 -8.99 19.19
CA GLN A 362 -7.27 -8.30 19.76
C GLN A 362 -6.93 -7.00 19.01
N HIS A 363 -7.25 -6.93 17.72
CA HIS A 363 -6.80 -5.87 16.84
C HIS A 363 -7.91 -5.43 15.90
N ARG A 364 -8.81 -4.56 16.37
CA ARG A 364 -10.03 -4.14 15.65
C ARG A 364 -9.82 -3.81 14.16
N GLY A 365 -8.75 -3.10 13.81
CA GLY A 365 -8.45 -2.76 12.41
C GLY A 365 -8.11 -4.00 11.57
N LEU A 366 -7.29 -4.90 12.12
CA LEU A 366 -6.93 -6.15 11.46
C LEU A 366 -8.13 -7.12 11.39
N ASP A 367 -8.91 -7.24 12.47
CA ASP A 367 -10.15 -8.03 12.49
C ASP A 367 -11.09 -7.58 11.39
N TYR A 368 -11.25 -6.25 11.25
CA TYR A 368 -12.05 -5.67 10.21
C TYR A 368 -11.48 -5.99 8.82
N ALA A 369 -10.19 -5.77 8.55
CA ALA A 369 -9.59 -6.12 7.26
C ALA A 369 -9.74 -7.61 6.91
N HIS A 370 -9.57 -8.50 7.89
CA HIS A 370 -9.76 -9.94 7.73
C HIS A 370 -11.21 -10.30 7.38
N SER A 371 -12.19 -9.60 7.96
CA SER A 371 -13.61 -9.82 7.65
C SER A 371 -13.98 -9.48 6.19
N GLN A 372 -13.14 -8.71 5.49
CA GLN A 372 -13.40 -8.25 4.13
C GLN A 372 -12.95 -9.24 3.06
N LEU A 373 -12.23 -10.29 3.45
CA LEU A 373 -11.78 -11.36 2.55
C LEU A 373 -12.96 -12.23 2.11
N LYS A 374 -13.06 -12.49 0.81
CA LYS A 374 -14.18 -13.22 0.17
C LYS A 374 -13.82 -14.62 -0.28
N SER A 375 -12.55 -14.88 -0.55
CA SER A 375 -12.01 -16.19 -0.94
C SER A 375 -12.04 -17.21 0.20
N GLY A 376 -12.24 -16.75 1.44
CA GLY A 376 -12.15 -17.59 2.64
C GLY A 376 -10.73 -18.02 2.99
N ARG A 377 -9.72 -17.56 2.25
CA ARG A 377 -8.31 -17.89 2.51
C ARG A 377 -7.74 -17.06 3.66
N ALA A 378 -6.83 -17.67 4.41
CA ALA A 378 -6.09 -16.96 5.45
C ALA A 378 -5.13 -15.92 4.83
N VAL A 379 -4.85 -14.85 5.57
CA VAL A 379 -3.99 -13.75 5.08
C VAL A 379 -2.61 -14.22 4.58
N PRO A 380 -1.87 -15.12 5.29
CA PRO A 380 -0.58 -15.61 4.79
C PRO A 380 -0.69 -16.30 3.43
N VAL A 381 -1.78 -17.04 3.19
CA VAL A 381 -2.04 -17.74 1.93
C VAL A 381 -2.19 -16.76 0.77
N LEU A 382 -2.79 -15.58 1.00
CA LEU A 382 -2.89 -14.54 -0.04
C LEU A 382 -1.51 -14.08 -0.53
N PHE A 383 -0.57 -13.87 0.40
CA PHE A 383 0.80 -13.49 0.05
C PHE A 383 1.54 -14.65 -0.61
N HIS A 384 1.43 -15.87 -0.05
CA HIS A 384 2.03 -17.06 -0.65
C HIS A 384 1.62 -17.24 -2.11
N PHE A 385 0.32 -17.11 -2.37
CA PHE A 385 -0.28 -17.20 -3.70
C PHE A 385 0.36 -16.21 -4.68
N LEU A 386 0.48 -14.93 -4.28
CA LEU A 386 1.13 -13.92 -5.10
C LEU A 386 2.59 -14.28 -5.42
N LEU A 387 3.33 -14.86 -4.47
CA LEU A 387 4.73 -15.25 -4.67
C LEU A 387 4.88 -16.42 -5.65
N ILE A 388 3.94 -17.37 -5.61
CA ILE A 388 3.85 -18.47 -6.57
C ILE A 388 3.56 -17.92 -7.97
N GLU A 389 2.55 -17.07 -8.13
CA GLU A 389 2.20 -16.47 -9.43
C GLU A 389 3.35 -15.64 -10.05
N GLN A 390 4.27 -15.14 -9.21
CA GLN A 390 5.47 -14.43 -9.65
C GLN A 390 6.68 -15.34 -9.92
N GLY A 391 6.52 -16.66 -9.77
CA GLY A 391 7.61 -17.63 -9.87
C GLY A 391 8.73 -17.37 -8.87
N ILE A 392 8.43 -16.75 -7.73
CA ILE A 392 9.41 -16.54 -6.66
C ILE A 392 9.56 -17.81 -5.82
N ILE A 393 8.45 -18.48 -5.57
CA ILE A 393 8.40 -19.78 -4.91
C ILE A 393 8.08 -20.83 -5.98
N THR A 394 8.92 -21.85 -6.11
CA THR A 394 8.71 -22.99 -7.04
C THR A 394 8.00 -24.15 -6.34
N GLU A 395 7.47 -25.11 -7.11
CA GLU A 395 6.84 -26.34 -6.59
C GLU A 395 7.75 -27.12 -5.63
N ASP A 396 9.07 -27.15 -5.87
CA ASP A 396 10.01 -27.80 -4.96
C ASP A 396 10.04 -27.14 -3.57
N VAL A 397 9.92 -25.81 -3.54
CA VAL A 397 9.81 -25.04 -2.28
C VAL A 397 8.42 -25.23 -1.65
N GLN A 398 7.37 -25.48 -2.45
CA GLN A 398 6.04 -25.88 -1.95
C GLN A 398 6.08 -27.30 -1.34
N HIS A 399 6.76 -28.26 -1.96
CA HIS A 399 6.93 -29.62 -1.44
C HIS A 399 7.66 -29.60 -0.09
N ASP A 400 8.73 -28.80 0.02
CA ASP A 400 9.42 -28.63 1.30
C ASP A 400 8.56 -27.90 2.34
N ALA A 401 7.72 -26.95 1.94
CA ALA A 401 6.74 -26.33 2.82
C ALA A 401 5.69 -27.35 3.33
N LEU A 402 5.13 -28.19 2.44
CA LEU A 402 4.15 -29.24 2.78
C LEU A 402 4.77 -30.35 3.65
N ARG A 403 6.01 -30.77 3.37
CA ARG A 403 6.75 -31.69 4.24
C ARG A 403 6.90 -31.13 5.66
N ARG A 404 7.19 -29.82 5.79
CA ARG A 404 7.33 -29.14 7.10
C ARG A 404 6.01 -28.98 7.84
N MET A 405 4.88 -29.02 7.15
CA MET A 405 3.54 -29.14 7.73
C MET A 405 3.24 -30.56 8.24
N GLY A 406 4.21 -31.47 8.20
CA GLY A 406 4.07 -32.84 8.66
C GLY A 406 3.34 -33.75 7.67
N ILE A 407 3.17 -33.30 6.43
CA ILE A 407 2.52 -34.09 5.40
C ILE A 407 3.54 -35.08 4.83
N PRO A 408 3.29 -36.40 4.93
CA PRO A 408 4.19 -37.41 4.39
C PRO A 408 4.35 -37.21 2.88
N GLU A 409 5.57 -37.40 2.37
CA GLU A 409 5.91 -37.12 0.97
C GLU A 409 5.06 -37.89 -0.05
N TRP A 410 4.61 -39.10 0.32
CA TRP A 410 3.71 -39.92 -0.50
C TRP A 410 2.26 -39.39 -0.53
N LEU A 411 1.89 -38.55 0.43
CA LEU A 411 0.55 -38.00 0.61
C LEU A 411 0.37 -36.67 -0.13
N ILE A 412 1.47 -35.96 -0.41
CA ILE A 412 1.50 -34.67 -1.15
C ILE A 412 0.80 -34.77 -2.53
N PRO A 413 1.11 -35.74 -3.40
CA PRO A 413 0.40 -35.88 -4.69
C PRO A 413 -1.02 -36.45 -4.57
N LEU A 414 -1.43 -36.89 -3.37
CA LEU A 414 -2.78 -37.39 -3.08
C LEU A 414 -3.65 -36.34 -2.36
N LEU A 415 -3.07 -35.19 -1.99
CA LEU A 415 -3.85 -34.06 -1.52
C LEU A 415 -4.67 -33.53 -2.70
N PRO A 416 -6.00 -33.46 -2.58
CA PRO A 416 -6.81 -32.70 -3.51
C PRO A 416 -6.24 -31.28 -3.63
N GLU A 417 -6.12 -30.73 -4.83
CA GLU A 417 -5.69 -29.33 -5.05
C GLU A 417 -6.50 -28.35 -4.17
N GLU A 418 -7.74 -28.73 -3.87
CA GLU A 418 -8.67 -28.02 -3.00
C GLU A 418 -8.22 -27.94 -1.53
N LEU A 419 -7.46 -28.92 -1.01
CA LEU A 419 -6.99 -29.01 0.38
C LEU A 419 -5.65 -28.30 0.65
N ILE A 420 -4.85 -28.05 -0.39
CA ILE A 420 -3.54 -27.38 -0.30
C ILE A 420 -3.60 -26.02 0.42
N PRO A 421 -4.65 -25.19 0.28
CA PRO A 421 -4.70 -23.90 0.97
C PRO A 421 -5.46 -23.94 2.32
N PHE A 422 -5.81 -25.15 2.80
CA PHE A 422 -6.38 -25.41 4.13
C PHE A 422 -5.43 -26.17 5.07
N LEU A 423 -4.32 -26.67 4.53
CA LEU A 423 -3.18 -27.23 5.24
C LEU A 423 -2.16 -26.12 5.47
#